data_AF-A0A521ZMA8-F1
#
_entry.id   AF-A0A521ZMA8-F1
#
_cell.length_a   1.000
_cell.length_b   1.000
_cell.length_c   1.000
_cell.angle_alpha   90.00
_cell.angle_beta   90.00
_cell.angle_gamma   90.00
#
_symmetry.space_group_name_H-M   'P 1'
#
loop_
_entity.id
_entity.type
_entity.pdbx_description
1 polymer ?
#
loop_
_entity_poly.entity_id
_entity_poly.type
_entity_poly.pdbx_seq_one_letter_code
_entity_poly.pdbx_strand_id
1 'polypeptide(L)'
;MTTASKPPKHEPLTRAEERALNNLESEGLGGRDILLDKLLHVPDVSPDEERLLSFLTDPEKSRFGLASLCSDAGFSVARFLKFLQRAEGARALVGAITHVHAQGAEVARDAMSLGRIRKFQCAACGGDGEVLDKASSKDAQTMKKCIVCLGIGEIVREPTPAQQKIALQLMGMLAQGTGVSLTVNNTANANAKAEATQQTALVDNKFMDSLRANTDAAIAKSRGLKPGTMTALPEPEVVDAEVMIREQAPAEEAGHGGATEAGAHSPVGRRMEPRDLGDVVGRALQQGSAGSTGAGAAPTDHGPRAVIPPLGIPGGVRRPPPAVT
;
A
#
# COMPACT_ATOMS: atom_id res chain seq x y z
N MET A 1 9.54 -36.45 35.34
CA MET A 1 8.17 -36.74 35.80
C MET A 1 7.35 -35.47 35.66
N THR A 2 6.64 -35.31 34.54
CA THR A 2 5.70 -34.20 34.33
C THR A 2 4.44 -34.52 35.12
N THR A 3 4.10 -33.69 36.09
CA THR A 3 2.84 -33.80 36.81
C THR A 3 1.71 -33.51 35.81
N ALA A 4 0.89 -34.52 35.52
CA ALA A 4 -0.26 -34.37 34.66
C ALA A 4 -1.23 -33.38 35.33
N SER A 5 -1.22 -32.13 34.86
CA SER A 5 -2.14 -31.10 35.32
C SER A 5 -3.57 -31.58 35.07
N LYS A 6 -4.38 -31.61 36.13
CA LYS A 6 -5.78 -32.00 36.05
C LYS A 6 -6.48 -31.03 35.09
N PRO A 7 -7.18 -31.51 34.06
CA PRO A 7 -7.82 -30.61 33.11
C PRO A 7 -8.82 -29.71 33.85
N PRO A 8 -8.90 -28.41 33.48
CA PRO A 8 -9.87 -27.50 34.05
C PRO A 8 -11.28 -28.09 33.90
N LYS A 9 -12.08 -28.06 34.97
CA LYS A 9 -13.49 -28.44 34.90
C LYS A 9 -14.20 -27.37 34.09
N HIS A 10 -14.56 -27.68 32.85
CA HIS A 10 -15.37 -26.79 32.04
C HIS A 10 -16.83 -26.85 32.51
N GLU A 11 -17.42 -25.66 32.66
CA GLU A 11 -18.85 -25.52 32.87
C GLU A 11 -19.58 -26.05 31.63
N PRO A 12 -20.65 -26.85 31.80
CA PRO A 12 -21.39 -27.37 30.65
C PRO A 12 -21.93 -26.21 29.81
N LEU A 13 -21.85 -26.34 28.48
CA LEU A 13 -22.40 -25.33 27.58
C LEU A 13 -23.91 -25.16 27.81
N THR A 14 -24.37 -23.92 27.75
CA THR A 14 -25.81 -23.65 27.75
C THR A 14 -26.42 -24.08 26.42
N ARG A 15 -27.70 -24.50 26.42
CA ARG A 15 -28.42 -24.85 25.18
C ARG A 15 -28.42 -23.73 24.13
N ALA A 16 -28.35 -22.48 24.57
CA ALA A 16 -28.28 -21.32 23.67
C ALA A 16 -26.93 -21.26 22.94
N GLU A 17 -25.84 -21.50 23.66
CA GLU A 17 -24.49 -21.56 23.10
C GLU A 17 -24.29 -22.74 22.14
N GLU A 18 -24.83 -23.91 22.48
CA GLU A 18 -24.80 -25.08 21.59
C GLU A 18 -25.48 -24.78 20.26
N ARG A 19 -26.66 -24.15 20.29
CA ARG A 19 -27.38 -23.73 19.08
C ARG A 19 -26.58 -22.68 18.29
N ALA A 20 -25.99 -21.70 18.97
CA ALA A 20 -25.20 -20.66 18.32
C ALA A 20 -23.98 -21.25 17.58
N LEU A 21 -23.26 -22.19 18.19
CA LEU A 21 -22.12 -22.86 17.56
C LEU A 21 -22.53 -23.75 16.38
N ASN A 22 -23.61 -24.50 16.51
CA ASN A 22 -24.09 -25.36 15.43
C ASN A 22 -24.63 -24.53 14.23
N ASN A 23 -25.29 -23.40 14.49
CA ASN A 23 -25.71 -22.46 13.44
C ASN A 23 -24.49 -21.78 12.80
N LEU A 24 -23.46 -21.44 13.58
CA LEU A 24 -22.22 -20.90 13.03
C LEU A 24 -21.52 -21.89 12.09
N GLU A 25 -21.47 -23.18 12.45
CA GLU A 25 -20.91 -24.24 11.60
C GLU A 25 -21.69 -24.39 10.29
N SER A 26 -23.02 -24.49 10.36
CA SER A 26 -23.87 -24.80 9.20
C SER A 26 -24.19 -23.59 8.32
N GLU A 27 -24.61 -22.46 8.90
CA GLU A 27 -25.07 -21.28 8.15
C GLU A 27 -23.96 -20.24 7.99
N GLY A 28 -23.13 -20.05 9.03
CA GLY A 28 -22.15 -18.96 9.05
C GLY A 28 -20.87 -19.26 8.26
N LEU A 29 -20.31 -20.46 8.45
CA LEU A 29 -19.00 -20.84 7.91
C LEU A 29 -19.10 -21.76 6.68
N GLY A 30 -20.28 -22.30 6.40
CA GLY A 30 -20.50 -23.21 5.26
C GLY A 30 -19.97 -24.62 5.49
N GLY A 31 -19.87 -25.06 6.75
CA GLY A 31 -19.50 -26.43 7.13
C GLY A 31 -18.12 -26.56 7.79
N ARG A 32 -17.83 -27.80 8.19
CA ARG A 32 -16.61 -28.16 8.94
C ARG A 32 -15.32 -27.98 8.14
N ASP A 33 -15.34 -28.32 6.85
CA ASP A 33 -14.15 -28.25 6.00
C ASP A 33 -13.66 -26.81 5.84
N ILE A 34 -14.59 -25.86 5.68
CA ILE A 34 -14.27 -24.42 5.58
C ILE A 34 -13.79 -23.88 6.92
N LEU A 35 -14.37 -24.35 8.04
CA LEU A 35 -13.88 -24.02 9.37
C LEU A 35 -12.43 -24.52 9.57
N LEU A 36 -12.15 -25.77 9.20
CA LEU A 36 -10.80 -26.34 9.27
C LEU A 36 -9.79 -25.56 8.42
N ASP A 37 -10.13 -25.26 7.16
CA ASP A 37 -9.31 -24.42 6.27
C ASP A 37 -8.93 -23.09 6.93
N LYS A 38 -9.91 -22.40 7.53
CA LYS A 38 -9.67 -21.15 8.24
C LYS A 38 -8.73 -21.34 9.44
N LEU A 39 -9.01 -22.30 10.32
CA LEU A 39 -8.28 -22.48 11.57
C LEU A 39 -6.81 -22.93 11.36
N LEU A 40 -6.51 -23.62 10.26
CA LEU A 40 -5.15 -24.05 9.91
C LEU A 40 -4.18 -22.89 9.61
N HIS A 41 -4.68 -21.66 9.42
CA HIS A 41 -3.85 -20.49 9.18
C HIS A 41 -3.36 -19.79 10.45
N VAL A 42 -3.77 -20.22 11.65
CA VAL A 42 -3.38 -19.57 12.90
C VAL A 42 -1.92 -19.90 13.24
N PRO A 43 -1.05 -18.88 13.41
CA PRO A 43 0.29 -19.11 13.95
C PRO A 43 0.20 -19.41 15.46
N ASP A 44 1.13 -20.23 15.96
CA ASP A 44 1.30 -20.54 17.39
C ASP A 44 0.05 -21.13 18.06
N VAL A 45 -0.38 -22.29 17.57
CA VAL A 45 -1.53 -23.02 18.08
C VAL A 45 -1.22 -23.56 19.49
N SER A 46 -2.09 -23.27 20.47
CA SER A 46 -1.93 -23.82 21.82
C SER A 46 -2.28 -25.31 21.89
N PRO A 47 -1.76 -26.10 22.86
CA PRO A 47 -2.05 -27.54 22.94
C PRO A 47 -3.54 -27.89 23.02
N ASP A 48 -4.35 -27.02 23.64
CA ASP A 48 -5.81 -27.20 23.69
C ASP A 48 -6.47 -26.96 22.32
N GLU A 49 -5.94 -26.01 21.54
CA GLU A 49 -6.39 -25.72 20.17
C GLU A 49 -5.98 -26.83 19.21
N GLU A 50 -4.76 -27.38 19.35
CA GLU A 50 -4.32 -28.56 18.61
C GLU A 50 -5.23 -29.76 18.89
N ARG A 51 -5.63 -29.95 20.16
CA ARG A 51 -6.59 -31.00 20.52
C ARG A 51 -7.94 -30.77 19.84
N LEU A 52 -8.47 -29.54 19.83
CA LEU A 52 -9.72 -29.25 19.12
C LEU A 52 -9.58 -29.51 17.62
N LEU A 53 -8.49 -29.08 16.99
CA LEU A 53 -8.19 -29.36 15.59
C LEU A 53 -8.16 -30.86 15.31
N SER A 54 -7.56 -31.66 16.20
CA SER A 54 -7.52 -33.12 16.06
C SER A 54 -8.93 -33.75 16.08
N PHE A 55 -9.87 -33.16 16.83
CA PHE A 55 -11.25 -33.64 16.85
C PHE A 55 -12.05 -33.20 15.63
N LEU A 56 -11.70 -32.05 15.05
CA LEU A 56 -12.33 -31.58 13.82
C LEU A 56 -11.86 -32.38 12.60
N THR A 57 -10.59 -32.83 12.58
CA THR A 57 -10.04 -33.64 11.48
C THR A 57 -10.35 -35.13 11.59
N ASP A 58 -10.82 -35.61 12.74
CA ASP A 58 -11.14 -37.02 12.96
C ASP A 58 -12.46 -37.42 12.24
N PRO A 59 -12.41 -38.34 11.26
CA PRO A 59 -13.60 -38.77 10.51
C PRO A 59 -14.62 -39.50 11.38
N GLU A 60 -14.21 -40.18 12.46
CA GLU A 60 -15.15 -40.87 13.37
C GLU A 60 -15.97 -39.85 14.17
N LYS A 61 -15.44 -38.64 14.34
CA LYS A 61 -16.07 -37.53 15.03
C LYS A 61 -16.83 -36.56 14.12
N SER A 62 -16.85 -36.83 12.80
CA SER A 62 -17.62 -36.06 11.82
C SER A 62 -19.11 -35.95 12.16
N ARG A 63 -19.68 -36.96 12.82
CA ARG A 63 -21.09 -37.02 13.21
C ARG A 63 -21.50 -36.14 14.39
N PHE A 64 -20.55 -35.66 15.20
CA PHE A 64 -20.85 -34.82 16.35
C PHE A 64 -20.85 -33.35 15.91
N GLY A 65 -21.77 -32.53 16.44
CA GLY A 65 -21.77 -31.09 16.15
C GLY A 65 -20.59 -30.36 16.80
N LEU A 66 -20.24 -29.19 16.27
CA LEU A 66 -19.13 -28.37 16.77
C LEU A 66 -19.20 -28.11 18.29
N ALA A 67 -20.40 -27.87 18.84
CA ALA A 67 -20.56 -27.65 20.27
C ALA A 67 -20.10 -28.84 21.13
N SER A 68 -20.43 -30.06 20.71
CA SER A 68 -20.00 -31.29 21.40
C SER A 68 -18.49 -31.49 21.31
N LEU A 69 -17.90 -31.21 20.15
CA LEU A 69 -16.44 -31.29 19.98
C LEU A 69 -15.69 -30.27 20.82
N CYS A 70 -16.20 -29.04 20.91
CA CYS A 70 -15.65 -28.02 21.80
C CYS A 70 -15.75 -28.46 23.26
N SER A 71 -16.88 -29.01 23.70
CA SER A 71 -17.04 -29.54 25.06
C SER A 71 -16.04 -30.67 25.36
N ASP A 72 -15.91 -31.64 24.45
CA ASP A 72 -14.99 -32.78 24.60
C ASP A 72 -13.52 -32.34 24.62
N ALA A 73 -13.19 -31.28 23.87
CA ALA A 73 -11.85 -30.70 23.85
C ALA A 73 -11.54 -29.82 25.08
N GLY A 74 -12.52 -29.50 25.93
CA GLY A 74 -12.36 -28.51 26.99
C GLY A 74 -12.23 -27.09 26.44
N PHE A 75 -12.94 -26.78 25.36
CA PHE A 75 -12.90 -25.49 24.69
C PHE A 75 -14.19 -24.71 24.95
N SER A 76 -14.07 -23.55 25.61
CA SER A 76 -15.21 -22.67 25.81
C SER A 76 -15.58 -21.94 24.52
N VAL A 77 -16.85 -21.54 24.37
CA VAL A 77 -17.33 -20.78 23.20
C VAL A 77 -16.55 -19.49 23.01
N ALA A 78 -16.31 -18.76 24.09
CA ALA A 78 -15.52 -17.53 24.04
C ALA A 78 -14.09 -17.77 23.53
N ARG A 79 -13.47 -18.89 23.94
CA ARG A 79 -12.13 -19.26 23.46
C ARG A 79 -12.18 -19.68 21.98
N PHE A 80 -13.21 -20.41 21.57
CA PHE A 80 -13.44 -20.78 20.17
C PHE A 80 -13.58 -19.56 19.27
N LEU A 81 -14.42 -18.59 19.65
CA LEU A 81 -14.60 -17.36 18.87
C LEU A 81 -13.31 -16.55 18.77
N LYS A 82 -12.52 -16.47 19.85
CA LYS A 82 -11.19 -15.83 19.80
C LYS A 82 -10.21 -16.59 18.89
N PHE A 83 -10.26 -17.91 18.87
CA PHE A 83 -9.45 -18.73 17.98
C PHE A 83 -9.83 -18.48 16.52
N LEU A 84 -11.12 -18.48 16.21
CA LEU A 84 -11.65 -18.16 14.89
C LEU A 84 -11.29 -16.72 14.46
N GLN A 85 -11.40 -15.74 15.35
CA GLN A 85 -11.02 -14.36 15.04
C GLN A 85 -9.53 -14.22 14.70
N ARG A 86 -8.65 -14.93 15.42
CA ARG A 86 -7.22 -14.98 15.10
C ARG A 86 -6.97 -15.64 13.75
N ALA A 87 -7.72 -16.70 13.42
CA ALA A 87 -7.64 -17.40 12.14
C ALA A 87 -7.99 -16.48 10.96
N GLU A 88 -9.11 -15.74 11.06
CA GLU A 88 -9.49 -14.75 10.06
C GLU A 88 -8.46 -13.63 9.93
N GLY A 89 -7.92 -13.14 11.05
CA GLY A 89 -6.87 -12.13 11.04
C GLY A 89 -5.60 -12.60 10.34
N ALA A 90 -5.16 -13.83 10.61
CA ALA A 90 -3.99 -14.43 9.96
C ALA A 90 -4.23 -14.65 8.46
N ARG A 91 -5.39 -15.16 8.07
CA ARG A 91 -5.78 -15.32 6.66
C ARG A 91 -5.81 -13.98 5.92
N ALA A 92 -6.39 -12.94 6.52
CA ALA A 92 -6.41 -11.60 5.94
C ALA A 92 -4.99 -11.04 5.78
N LEU A 93 -4.11 -11.27 6.75
CA LEU A 93 -2.71 -10.86 6.67
C LEU A 93 -1.97 -11.58 5.53
N VAL A 94 -2.14 -12.90 5.40
CA VAL A 94 -1.55 -13.67 4.28
C VAL A 94 -2.10 -13.19 2.94
N GLY A 95 -3.41 -12.92 2.85
CA GLY A 95 -4.03 -12.34 1.67
C GLY A 95 -3.46 -10.97 1.30
N ALA A 96 -3.24 -10.11 2.30
CA ALA A 96 -2.62 -8.81 2.10
C ALA A 96 -1.17 -8.94 1.63
N ILE A 97 -0.37 -9.80 2.28
CA ILE A 97 1.03 -10.05 1.92
C ILE A 97 1.14 -10.59 0.49
N THR A 98 0.31 -11.56 0.12
CA THR A 98 0.30 -12.12 -1.25
C THR A 98 -0.11 -11.08 -2.28
N HIS A 99 -1.11 -10.24 -1.99
CA HIS A 99 -1.49 -9.13 -2.86
C HIS A 99 -0.36 -8.12 -3.05
N VAL A 100 0.30 -7.73 -1.95
CA VAL A 100 1.46 -6.82 -1.99
C VAL A 100 2.62 -7.42 -2.78
N HIS A 101 2.92 -8.72 -2.61
CA HIS A 101 3.96 -9.38 -3.39
C HIS A 101 3.62 -9.45 -4.87
N ALA A 102 2.36 -9.74 -5.22
CA ALA A 102 1.92 -9.77 -6.62
C ALA A 102 2.09 -8.40 -7.30
N GLN A 103 1.85 -7.31 -6.58
CA GLN A 103 2.03 -5.93 -7.08
C GLN A 103 3.43 -5.38 -6.85
N GLY A 104 4.31 -6.12 -6.18
CA GLY A 104 5.62 -5.62 -5.74
C GLY A 104 6.48 -5.10 -6.89
N ALA A 105 6.42 -5.74 -8.06
CA ALA A 105 7.15 -5.31 -9.25
C ALA A 105 6.63 -3.97 -9.81
N GLU A 106 5.33 -3.73 -9.77
CA GLU A 106 4.71 -2.48 -10.22
C GLU A 106 5.03 -1.35 -9.23
N VAL A 107 4.88 -1.60 -7.94
CA VAL A 107 5.24 -0.65 -6.88
C VAL A 107 6.73 -0.31 -6.94
N ALA A 108 7.61 -1.29 -7.15
CA ALA A 108 9.04 -1.06 -7.30
C ALA A 108 9.35 -0.24 -8.56
N ARG A 109 8.70 -0.54 -9.69
CA ARG A 109 8.83 0.24 -10.93
C ARG A 109 8.40 1.70 -10.71
N ASP A 110 7.27 1.91 -10.05
CA ASP A 110 6.76 3.24 -9.74
C ASP A 110 7.71 3.97 -8.82
N ALA A 111 8.15 3.36 -7.71
CA ALA A 111 9.11 3.95 -6.79
C ALA A 111 10.45 4.32 -7.47
N MET A 112 10.97 3.46 -8.35
CA MET A 112 12.15 3.78 -9.16
C MET A 112 11.89 4.95 -10.13
N SER A 113 10.70 5.00 -10.74
CA SER A 113 10.30 6.12 -11.59
C SER A 113 10.16 7.44 -10.82
N LEU A 114 9.78 7.39 -9.54
CA LEU A 114 9.72 8.54 -8.65
C LEU A 114 11.11 9.06 -8.29
N GLY A 115 12.12 8.19 -8.24
CA GLY A 115 13.50 8.51 -7.86
C GLY A 115 14.34 9.23 -8.92
N ARG A 116 13.81 9.41 -10.14
CA ARG A 116 14.48 10.15 -11.24
C ARG A 116 13.83 11.51 -11.48
N ILE A 117 14.58 12.42 -12.11
CA ILE A 117 14.04 13.67 -12.63
C ILE A 117 12.92 13.35 -13.63
N ARG A 118 11.76 13.99 -13.45
CA ARG A 118 10.60 13.78 -14.31
C ARG A 118 10.15 15.11 -14.90
N LYS A 119 9.73 15.04 -16.15
CA LYS A 119 9.07 16.15 -16.84
C LYS A 119 7.58 15.89 -16.82
N PHE A 120 6.81 16.87 -16.36
CA PHE A 120 5.36 16.84 -16.36
C PHE A 120 4.86 17.89 -17.34
N GLN A 121 3.78 17.60 -18.06
CA GLN A 121 3.11 18.64 -18.83
C GLN A 121 2.64 19.74 -17.88
N CYS A 122 2.90 20.99 -18.26
CA CYS A 122 2.50 22.13 -17.46
C CYS A 122 0.98 22.23 -17.44
N ALA A 123 0.37 21.97 -16.27
CA ALA A 123 -1.09 21.98 -16.12
C ALA A 123 -1.74 23.34 -16.49
N ALA A 124 -0.98 24.45 -16.43
CA ALA A 124 -1.49 25.78 -16.78
C ALA A 124 -1.66 25.98 -18.30
N CYS A 125 -0.81 25.35 -19.12
CA CYS A 125 -0.87 25.48 -20.59
C CYS A 125 -1.16 24.14 -21.30
N GLY A 126 -1.42 23.06 -20.56
CA GLY A 126 -1.68 21.74 -21.14
C GLY A 126 -0.51 21.10 -21.87
N GLY A 127 0.70 21.67 -21.77
CA GLY A 127 1.87 21.21 -22.55
C GLY A 127 2.26 22.11 -23.71
N ASP A 128 1.41 23.06 -24.10
CA ASP A 128 1.61 23.85 -25.33
C ASP A 128 2.67 24.96 -25.18
N GLY A 129 3.07 25.29 -23.95
CA GLY A 129 4.01 26.37 -23.65
C GLY A 129 3.38 27.77 -23.75
N GLU A 130 2.19 27.90 -24.32
CA GLU A 130 1.49 29.17 -24.51
C GLU A 130 0.07 29.12 -23.91
N VAL A 131 -0.44 30.27 -23.50
CA VAL A 131 -1.79 30.46 -22.96
C VAL A 131 -2.45 31.66 -23.63
N LEU A 132 -3.76 31.55 -23.87
CA LEU A 132 -4.57 32.64 -24.44
C LEU A 132 -4.63 33.82 -23.45
N ASP A 133 -4.22 35.00 -23.91
CA ASP A 133 -4.33 36.22 -23.10
C ASP A 133 -5.76 36.74 -23.09
N LYS A 134 -6.47 36.52 -21.99
CA LYS A 134 -7.86 36.97 -21.82
C LYS A 134 -7.99 38.49 -21.61
N ALA A 135 -6.89 39.21 -21.42
CA ALA A 135 -6.91 40.65 -21.14
C ALA A 135 -6.90 41.52 -22.41
N SER A 136 -6.64 40.96 -23.59
CA SER A 136 -6.62 41.72 -24.85
C SER A 136 -8.05 41.99 -25.33
N SER A 137 -8.56 43.20 -25.08
CA SER A 137 -9.99 43.51 -25.14
C SER A 137 -10.57 43.76 -26.54
N LYS A 138 -9.81 43.63 -27.64
CA LYS A 138 -10.34 43.92 -28.99
C LYS A 138 -9.69 43.02 -30.06
N ASP A 139 -10.43 42.02 -30.51
CA ASP A 139 -10.35 41.30 -31.78
C ASP A 139 -9.09 40.49 -32.16
N ALA A 140 -8.01 40.50 -31.37
CA ALA A 140 -6.87 39.62 -31.58
C ALA A 140 -6.57 38.79 -30.32
N GLN A 141 -6.91 37.49 -30.37
CA GLN A 141 -6.44 36.52 -29.38
C GLN A 141 -4.94 36.33 -29.55
N THR A 142 -4.15 37.07 -28.79
CA THR A 142 -2.69 36.91 -28.76
C THR A 142 -2.33 35.78 -27.81
N MET A 143 -1.63 34.77 -28.32
CA MET A 143 -1.00 33.74 -27.48
C MET A 143 0.15 34.38 -26.70
N LYS A 144 0.19 34.17 -25.38
CA LYS A 144 1.31 34.59 -24.52
C LYS A 144 2.03 33.35 -24.00
N LYS A 145 3.34 33.45 -23.83
CA LYS A 145 4.12 32.39 -23.17
C LYS A 145 3.56 32.11 -21.78
N CYS A 146 3.38 30.84 -21.47
CA CYS A 146 2.91 30.40 -20.17
C CYS A 146 3.92 30.80 -19.09
N ILE A 147 3.47 31.54 -18.09
CA ILE A 147 4.33 32.08 -17.02
C ILE A 147 4.84 30.95 -16.12
N VAL A 148 4.08 29.86 -15.97
CA VAL A 148 4.42 28.75 -15.07
C VAL A 148 5.58 27.90 -15.60
N CYS A 149 5.58 27.59 -16.90
CA CYS A 149 6.65 26.82 -17.55
C CYS A 149 7.57 27.68 -18.45
N LEU A 150 7.41 29.00 -18.42
CA LEU A 150 8.20 29.97 -19.19
C LEU A 150 8.27 29.69 -20.70
N GLY A 151 7.20 29.14 -21.28
CA GLY A 151 7.17 28.80 -22.71
C GLY A 151 7.62 27.37 -23.07
N ILE A 152 8.11 26.57 -22.12
CA ILE A 152 8.66 25.24 -22.40
C ILE A 152 7.57 24.19 -22.61
N GLY A 153 6.39 24.37 -22.00
CA GLY A 153 5.30 23.41 -22.00
C GLY A 153 5.45 22.31 -20.94
N GLU A 154 6.65 22.11 -20.41
CA GLU A 154 6.94 21.09 -19.38
C GLU A 154 7.48 21.72 -18.09
N ILE A 155 7.16 21.09 -16.96
CA ILE A 155 7.71 21.41 -15.64
C ILE A 155 8.58 20.25 -15.21
N VAL A 156 9.85 20.54 -14.91
CA VAL A 156 10.78 19.56 -14.35
C VAL A 156 10.54 19.46 -12.84
N ARG A 157 10.27 18.25 -12.36
CA ARG A 157 10.17 17.97 -10.94
C ARG A 157 11.35 17.10 -10.53
N GLU A 158 12.16 17.65 -9.65
CA GLU A 158 13.24 16.90 -9.01
C GLU A 158 12.66 15.92 -7.98
N PRO A 159 13.22 14.71 -7.90
CA PRO A 159 12.81 13.73 -6.91
C PRO A 159 13.16 14.24 -5.51
N THR A 160 12.28 14.00 -4.53
CA THR A 160 12.60 14.36 -3.14
C THR A 160 13.67 13.41 -2.59
N PRO A 161 14.52 13.83 -1.63
CA PRO A 161 15.54 12.95 -1.05
C PRO A 161 14.94 11.68 -0.42
N ALA A 162 13.72 11.76 0.09
CA ALA A 162 12.97 10.60 0.59
C ALA A 162 12.66 9.59 -0.52
N GLN A 163 12.23 10.05 -1.71
CA GLN A 163 11.95 9.19 -2.87
C GLN A 163 13.24 8.55 -3.42
N GLN A 164 14.32 9.32 -3.50
CA GLN A 164 15.63 8.79 -3.90
C GLN A 164 16.14 7.72 -2.92
N LYS A 165 15.97 7.93 -1.60
CA LYS A 165 16.32 6.94 -0.58
C LYS A 165 15.55 5.63 -0.75
N ILE A 166 14.24 5.70 -0.98
CA ILE A 166 13.41 4.50 -1.21
C ILE A 166 13.87 3.76 -2.47
N ALA A 167 14.11 4.49 -3.57
CA ALA A 167 14.60 3.88 -4.81
C ALA A 167 15.96 3.18 -4.60
N LEU A 168 16.90 3.82 -3.91
CA LEU A 168 18.21 3.25 -3.61
C LEU A 168 18.13 2.06 -2.63
N GLN A 169 17.19 2.07 -1.68
CA GLN A 169 16.90 0.93 -0.80
C GLN A 169 16.33 -0.26 -1.58
N LEU A 170 15.43 -0.02 -2.53
CA LEU A 170 14.86 -1.06 -3.39
C LEU A 170 15.90 -1.68 -4.33
N MET A 171 16.86 -0.88 -4.80
CA MET A 171 18.00 -1.39 -5.59
C MET A 171 19.05 -2.14 -4.75
N GLY A 172 18.85 -2.25 -3.42
CA GLY A 172 19.81 -2.87 -2.51
C GLY A 172 21.11 -2.08 -2.34
N MET A 173 21.16 -0.83 -2.82
CA MET A 173 22.34 0.05 -2.69
C MET A 173 22.46 0.67 -1.31
N LEU A 174 21.33 0.85 -0.61
CA LEU A 174 21.35 0.99 0.84
C LEU A 174 20.99 -0.36 1.44
N ALA A 175 21.91 -0.91 2.24
CA ALA A 175 21.56 -1.99 3.13
C ALA A 175 20.32 -1.55 3.93
N GLN A 176 19.25 -2.35 3.87
CA GLN A 176 18.22 -2.28 4.89
C GLN A 176 18.93 -2.62 6.18
N GLY A 177 19.35 -1.60 6.93
CA GLY A 177 19.99 -1.79 8.21
C GLY A 177 19.06 -2.66 9.05
N THR A 178 19.42 -3.92 9.23
CA THR A 178 18.83 -4.79 10.26
C THR A 178 19.18 -4.29 11.66
N GLY A 179 20.00 -3.22 11.77
CA GLY A 179 20.21 -2.46 12.98
C GLY A 179 19.14 -1.38 13.15
N VAL A 180 18.21 -1.64 14.06
CA VAL A 180 17.43 -0.65 14.83
C VAL A 180 16.90 0.50 13.97
N SER A 181 15.64 0.37 13.53
CA SER A 181 14.83 1.56 13.28
C SER A 181 14.85 2.38 14.58
N LEU A 182 15.67 3.45 14.61
CA LEU A 182 15.52 4.55 15.54
C LEU A 182 14.20 5.22 15.17
N THR A 183 13.11 4.54 15.55
CA THR A 183 11.85 5.20 15.84
C THR A 183 12.22 6.16 16.95
N VAL A 184 12.50 7.41 16.58
CA VAL A 184 12.54 8.53 17.51
C VAL A 184 11.12 8.60 18.05
N ASN A 185 10.88 7.83 19.10
CA ASN A 185 9.66 7.84 19.87
C ASN A 185 9.65 9.21 20.54
N ASN A 186 9.08 10.18 19.83
CA ASN A 186 8.79 11.52 20.33
C ASN A 186 7.59 11.47 21.31
N THR A 187 7.50 10.40 22.11
CA THR A 187 6.46 10.10 23.10
C THR A 187 6.89 10.52 24.51
N ALA A 188 7.77 11.52 24.59
CA ALA A 188 8.09 12.21 25.84
C ALA A 188 8.25 13.72 25.62
N ASN A 189 7.28 14.39 24.97
CA ASN A 189 7.18 15.84 25.10
C ASN A 189 5.79 16.40 24.79
N ALA A 190 4.80 16.03 25.61
CA ALA A 190 3.53 16.75 25.67
C ALA A 190 3.61 18.01 26.57
N ASN A 191 4.72 18.24 27.28
CA ASN A 191 4.83 19.31 28.29
C ASN A 191 6.11 20.16 28.17
N ALA A 192 6.45 20.72 27.00
CA ALA A 192 7.47 21.77 26.91
C ALA A 192 7.34 22.57 25.61
N LYS A 193 6.37 23.48 25.54
CA LYS A 193 6.05 24.24 24.32
C LYS A 193 6.76 25.60 24.19
N ALA A 194 7.89 25.82 24.86
CA ALA A 194 8.56 27.13 24.85
C ALA A 194 10.06 27.16 24.47
N GLU A 195 10.77 26.03 24.39
CA GLU A 195 12.23 26.02 24.11
C GLU A 195 12.62 25.32 22.79
N ALA A 196 11.65 25.04 21.92
CA ALA A 196 11.83 24.14 20.78
C ALA A 196 12.65 24.69 19.61
N THR A 197 12.99 25.98 19.56
CA THR A 197 13.69 26.57 18.40
C THR A 197 15.22 26.55 18.52
N GLN A 198 15.77 26.45 19.73
CA GLN A 198 17.25 26.36 19.90
C GLN A 198 17.76 24.92 19.95
N GLN A 199 16.97 23.96 20.41
CA GLN A 199 17.41 22.56 20.49
C GLN A 199 17.39 21.84 19.14
N THR A 200 16.54 22.25 18.19
CA THR A 200 16.53 21.66 16.83
C THR A 200 17.82 21.95 16.07
N ALA A 201 18.36 23.18 16.15
CA ALA A 201 19.63 23.52 15.51
C ALA A 201 20.85 22.82 16.14
N LEU A 202 20.81 22.54 17.46
CA LEU A 202 21.89 21.84 18.17
C LEU A 202 21.90 20.32 17.91
N VAL A 203 20.73 19.71 17.67
CA VAL A 203 20.64 18.27 17.37
C VAL A 203 21.05 17.98 15.92
N ASP A 204 20.72 18.86 14.98
CA ASP A 204 21.14 18.70 13.58
C ASP A 204 22.66 18.80 13.42
N ASN A 205 23.34 19.69 14.16
CA ASN A 205 24.81 19.79 14.11
C ASN A 205 25.50 18.54 14.68
N LYS A 206 25.04 17.99 15.81
CA LYS A 206 25.63 16.79 16.40
C LYS A 206 25.43 15.54 15.54
N PHE A 207 24.29 15.45 14.84
CA PHE A 207 24.05 14.36 13.90
C PHE A 207 24.98 14.44 12.69
N MET A 208 25.16 15.65 12.12
CA MET A 208 26.08 15.84 11.00
C MET A 208 27.55 15.63 11.41
N ASP A 209 27.94 16.01 12.62
CA ASP A 209 29.28 15.73 13.17
C ASP A 209 29.52 14.23 13.39
N SER A 210 28.51 13.49 13.85
CA SER A 210 28.59 12.04 14.00
C SER A 210 28.69 11.32 12.65
N LEU A 211 27.98 11.81 11.63
CA LEU A 211 28.10 11.30 10.26
C LEU A 211 29.50 11.57 9.68
N ARG A 212 30.06 12.77 9.86
CA ARG A 212 31.44 13.07 9.44
C ARG A 212 32.44 12.15 10.13
N ALA A 213 32.37 12.03 11.46
CA ALA A 213 33.27 11.17 12.23
C ALA A 213 33.22 9.69 11.79
N ASN A 214 32.02 9.16 11.52
CA ASN A 214 31.88 7.79 11.01
C ASN A 214 32.40 7.62 9.58
N THR A 215 32.23 8.63 8.73
CA THR A 215 32.74 8.61 7.36
C THR A 215 34.27 8.67 7.35
N ASP A 216 34.86 9.54 8.17
CA ASP A 216 36.31 9.66 8.32
C ASP A 216 36.94 8.38 8.91
N ALA A 217 36.27 7.75 9.89
CA ALA A 217 36.70 6.47 10.44
C ALA A 217 36.66 5.34 9.39
N ALA A 218 35.65 5.32 8.51
CA ALA A 218 35.55 4.35 7.42
C ALA A 218 36.64 4.58 6.35
N ILE A 219 36.93 5.83 6.00
CA ILE A 219 38.01 6.19 5.07
C ILE A 219 39.37 5.81 5.65
N ALA A 220 39.64 6.14 6.91
CA ALA A 220 40.88 5.78 7.59
C ALA A 220 41.10 4.26 7.61
N LYS A 221 40.05 3.49 7.93
CA LYS A 221 40.08 2.02 7.92
C LYS A 221 40.36 1.46 6.52
N SER A 222 39.76 2.04 5.47
CA SER A 222 40.00 1.61 4.08
C SER A 222 41.43 1.88 3.58
N ARG A 223 42.09 2.90 4.16
CA ARG A 223 43.48 3.28 3.82
C ARG A 223 44.53 2.63 4.72
N GLY A 224 44.13 1.73 5.64
CA GLY A 224 45.03 1.09 6.60
C GLY A 224 45.64 2.06 7.63
N LEU A 225 45.08 3.26 7.78
CA LEU A 225 45.53 4.27 8.72
C LEU A 225 44.94 3.98 10.10
N LYS A 226 45.79 3.98 11.14
CA LYS A 226 45.32 3.83 12.52
C LYS A 226 44.48 5.06 12.91
N PRO A 227 43.28 4.87 13.50
CA PRO A 227 42.47 5.99 13.99
C PRO A 227 43.24 6.71 15.11
N GLY A 228 43.61 7.97 14.88
CA GLY A 228 44.34 8.81 15.84
C GLY A 228 45.58 9.53 15.31
N THR A 229 46.05 9.23 14.10
CA THR A 229 47.23 9.88 13.47
C THR A 229 46.85 10.74 12.25
N MET A 230 45.79 11.54 12.37
CA MET A 230 45.57 12.67 11.46
C MET A 230 46.01 13.92 12.23
N THR A 231 47.31 14.18 12.23
CA THR A 231 47.84 15.51 12.54
C THR A 231 47.17 16.47 11.56
N ALA A 232 46.55 17.54 12.07
CA ALA A 232 45.86 18.53 11.26
C ALA A 232 46.75 18.91 10.06
N LEU A 233 46.23 18.68 8.84
CA LEU A 233 46.84 19.22 7.64
C LEU A 233 46.99 20.73 7.85
N PRO A 234 48.18 21.31 7.59
CA PRO A 234 48.37 22.75 7.73
C PRO A 234 47.28 23.45 6.90
N GLU A 235 46.60 24.40 7.55
CA GLU A 235 45.59 25.23 6.91
C GLU A 235 46.19 25.79 5.62
N PRO A 236 45.50 25.67 4.48
CA PRO A 236 46.01 26.25 3.24
C PRO A 236 46.12 27.75 3.46
N GLU A 237 47.34 28.28 3.36
CA GLU A 237 47.58 29.71 3.30
C GLU A 237 46.67 30.27 2.20
N VAL A 238 45.81 31.19 2.62
CA VAL A 238 44.91 31.93 1.73
C VAL A 238 45.80 32.82 0.89
N VAL A 239 46.18 32.33 -0.29
CA VAL A 239 46.82 33.17 -1.30
C VAL A 239 45.72 34.04 -1.89
N ASP A 240 45.75 35.33 -1.57
CA ASP A 240 44.88 36.35 -2.14
C ASP A 240 45.02 36.35 -3.67
N ALA A 241 44.04 35.76 -4.35
CA ALA A 241 43.90 35.84 -5.79
C ALA A 241 43.14 37.14 -6.13
N GLU A 242 43.86 38.26 -6.09
CA GLU A 242 43.48 39.46 -6.81
C GLU A 242 43.47 39.20 -8.33
N VAL A 243 42.33 39.50 -8.95
CA VAL A 243 42.21 40.14 -10.27
C VAL A 243 42.82 39.39 -11.48
N MET A 244 41.93 38.82 -12.30
CA MET A 244 41.89 39.15 -13.74
C MET A 244 40.54 38.73 -14.35
N ILE A 245 39.57 39.66 -14.28
CA ILE A 245 38.45 39.69 -15.22
C ILE A 245 39.04 40.20 -16.53
N ARG A 246 39.22 39.31 -17.51
CA ARG A 246 39.53 39.70 -18.89
C ARG A 246 38.30 39.40 -19.74
N GLU A 247 37.67 40.50 -20.17
CA GLU A 247 36.75 40.56 -21.30
C GLU A 247 37.26 39.73 -22.48
N GLN A 248 36.39 38.93 -23.07
CA GLN A 248 36.37 38.67 -24.51
C GLN A 248 35.04 38.01 -24.90
N ALA A 249 34.16 38.84 -25.46
CA ALA A 249 33.11 38.44 -26.39
C ALA A 249 33.58 38.82 -27.83
N PRO A 250 32.82 38.54 -28.89
CA PRO A 250 32.74 37.25 -29.57
C PRO A 250 33.28 37.35 -31.01
N ALA A 251 33.70 36.22 -31.59
CA ALA A 251 33.96 36.12 -33.03
C ALA A 251 32.78 35.40 -33.71
N GLU A 252 32.09 36.16 -34.54
CA GLU A 252 31.17 35.69 -35.58
C GLU A 252 31.93 34.78 -36.55
N GLU A 253 31.40 33.60 -36.87
CA GLU A 253 31.59 33.04 -38.21
C GLU A 253 30.28 32.46 -38.73
N ALA A 254 29.96 32.95 -39.92
CA ALA A 254 28.83 32.62 -40.73
C ALA A 254 29.05 31.32 -41.51
N GLY A 255 27.96 30.61 -41.76
CA GLY A 255 27.62 30.28 -43.14
C GLY A 255 27.56 28.80 -43.54
N HIS A 256 26.49 28.52 -44.30
CA HIS A 256 26.28 27.41 -45.24
C HIS A 256 25.94 26.05 -44.62
N GLY A 257 24.87 25.35 -44.98
CA GLY A 257 23.95 25.46 -46.12
C GLY A 257 23.57 24.03 -46.57
N GLY A 258 22.29 23.78 -46.87
CA GLY A 258 21.79 22.52 -47.45
C GLY A 258 20.51 22.03 -46.77
N ALA A 259 19.30 22.43 -47.21
CA ALA A 259 18.53 21.87 -48.34
C ALA A 259 18.02 20.44 -48.04
N THR A 260 16.76 20.23 -47.65
CA THR A 260 15.48 20.13 -48.43
C THR A 260 14.95 18.68 -48.48
N GLU A 261 13.63 18.56 -48.21
CA GLU A 261 12.66 17.55 -48.70
C GLU A 261 12.74 16.11 -48.13
N ALA A 262 11.67 15.35 -47.86
CA ALA A 262 10.22 15.46 -48.05
C ALA A 262 9.54 14.63 -46.91
N GLY A 263 8.35 14.99 -46.40
CA GLY A 263 7.08 14.62 -47.04
C GLY A 263 6.53 13.28 -46.55
N ALA A 264 5.82 13.26 -45.42
CA ALA A 264 4.91 12.18 -45.08
C ALA A 264 3.72 12.72 -44.27
N HIS A 265 2.60 12.90 -44.98
CA HIS A 265 1.28 13.13 -44.42
C HIS A 265 0.88 11.97 -43.48
N SER A 266 0.31 12.31 -42.33
CA SER A 266 -0.53 11.38 -41.57
C SER A 266 -1.81 12.07 -41.10
N PRO A 267 -2.96 11.37 -41.14
CA PRO A 267 -4.27 12.01 -41.15
C PRO A 267 -4.82 12.28 -39.74
N VAL A 268 -5.39 13.47 -39.58
CA VAL A 268 -6.62 13.79 -38.84
C VAL A 268 -7.06 12.76 -37.78
N GLY A 269 -6.56 12.93 -36.56
CA GLY A 269 -7.16 12.35 -35.35
C GLY A 269 -8.30 13.24 -34.85
N ARG A 270 -9.53 12.71 -34.88
CA ARG A 270 -10.74 13.40 -34.39
C ARG A 270 -10.62 13.75 -32.91
N ARG A 271 -10.88 15.02 -32.60
CA ARG A 271 -11.10 15.55 -31.26
C ARG A 271 -12.40 14.93 -30.70
N MET A 272 -12.29 14.02 -29.72
CA MET A 272 -13.44 13.61 -28.90
C MET A 272 -13.62 14.63 -27.79
N GLU A 273 -14.79 15.28 -27.77
CA GLU A 273 -15.24 16.11 -26.65
C GLU A 273 -15.66 15.21 -25.47
N PRO A 274 -15.35 15.58 -24.21
CA PRO A 274 -15.96 14.94 -23.06
C PRO A 274 -17.36 15.54 -22.82
N ARG A 275 -18.40 14.81 -23.25
CA ARG A 275 -19.76 14.98 -22.75
C ARG A 275 -20.12 13.80 -21.84
N ASP A 276 -20.67 14.16 -20.68
CA ASP A 276 -21.56 13.37 -19.83
C ASP A 276 -21.02 12.08 -19.20
N LEU A 277 -20.41 12.25 -18.03
CA LEU A 277 -20.43 11.25 -16.95
C LEU A 277 -20.96 11.92 -15.68
N GLY A 278 -22.25 12.23 -15.73
CA GLY A 278 -23.06 12.50 -14.54
C GLY A 278 -23.56 11.20 -13.91
N ASP A 279 -23.66 11.24 -12.59
CA ASP A 279 -24.73 10.62 -11.80
C ASP A 279 -24.98 9.10 -11.90
N VAL A 280 -24.18 8.28 -11.20
CA VAL A 280 -24.63 6.94 -10.79
C VAL A 280 -24.26 6.55 -9.33
N VAL A 281 -23.56 7.38 -8.55
CA VAL A 281 -23.15 6.99 -7.19
C VAL A 281 -23.65 7.99 -6.15
N GLY A 282 -24.92 7.86 -5.72
CA GLY A 282 -25.45 8.74 -4.68
C GLY A 282 -26.88 8.52 -4.19
N ARG A 283 -27.56 7.42 -4.54
CA ARG A 283 -28.89 7.09 -3.99
C ARG A 283 -29.00 5.62 -3.61
N ALA A 284 -28.42 5.25 -2.48
CA ALA A 284 -28.67 3.95 -1.85
C ALA A 284 -28.62 3.95 -0.31
N LEU A 285 -28.45 5.11 0.35
CA LEU A 285 -28.31 5.18 1.82
C LEU A 285 -29.15 6.32 2.40
N GLN A 286 -30.47 6.24 2.24
CA GLN A 286 -31.40 7.02 3.05
C GLN A 286 -32.82 6.47 2.88
N GLN A 287 -33.13 5.40 3.61
CA GLN A 287 -34.50 5.00 4.00
C GLN A 287 -34.41 3.79 4.92
N GLY A 288 -34.70 3.97 6.21
CA GLY A 288 -34.82 2.82 7.12
C GLY A 288 -34.66 3.11 8.61
N SER A 289 -35.27 4.17 9.15
CA SER A 289 -35.45 4.27 10.61
C SER A 289 -36.71 5.06 10.97
N ALA A 290 -37.85 4.39 10.99
CA ALA A 290 -39.02 4.80 11.75
C ALA A 290 -39.71 3.53 12.28
N GLY A 291 -39.90 3.46 13.60
CA GLY A 291 -40.32 2.25 14.30
C GLY A 291 -41.84 2.03 14.34
N SER A 292 -42.23 0.91 14.95
CA SER A 292 -43.52 0.81 15.65
C SER A 292 -43.53 -0.41 16.58
N THR A 293 -43.76 -0.14 17.85
CA THR A 293 -44.33 -1.02 18.88
C THR A 293 -45.68 -1.59 18.44
N GLY A 294 -45.98 -2.84 18.78
CA GLY A 294 -47.35 -3.37 18.67
C GLY A 294 -47.44 -4.87 18.87
N ALA A 295 -48.24 -5.28 19.85
CA ALA A 295 -48.43 -6.63 20.34
C ALA A 295 -49.30 -7.53 19.44
N GLY A 296 -49.14 -8.85 19.61
CA GLY A 296 -50.27 -9.77 19.68
C GLY A 296 -50.60 -10.62 18.45
N ALA A 297 -50.86 -11.90 18.74
CA ALA A 297 -51.54 -12.93 17.95
C ALA A 297 -50.73 -13.77 16.93
N ALA A 298 -50.64 -15.05 17.25
CA ALA A 298 -50.45 -16.17 16.32
C ALA A 298 -51.83 -16.83 16.07
N PRO A 299 -51.93 -17.87 15.23
CA PRO A 299 -51.39 -18.04 13.89
C PRO A 299 -52.48 -18.54 12.92
N THR A 300 -52.37 -18.26 11.62
CA THR A 300 -52.84 -19.19 10.57
C THR A 300 -52.38 -18.74 9.19
N ASP A 301 -52.11 -19.76 8.39
CA ASP A 301 -52.42 -19.87 6.97
C ASP A 301 -51.35 -19.69 5.91
N HIS A 302 -51.40 -20.68 5.02
CA HIS A 302 -50.47 -21.01 3.96
C HIS A 302 -50.47 -19.97 2.83
N GLY A 303 -49.32 -19.30 2.64
CA GLY A 303 -49.03 -18.49 1.46
C GLY A 303 -48.14 -19.22 0.45
N PRO A 304 -48.27 -18.95 -0.87
CA PRO A 304 -47.72 -19.79 -1.92
C PRO A 304 -46.20 -19.66 -2.05
N ARG A 305 -45.54 -20.81 -2.27
CA ARG A 305 -44.12 -20.91 -2.65
C ARG A 305 -43.88 -20.12 -3.94
N ALA A 306 -43.02 -19.11 -3.86
CA ALA A 306 -42.43 -18.48 -5.03
C ALA A 306 -41.57 -19.51 -5.78
N VAL A 307 -41.98 -19.84 -7.00
CA VAL A 307 -41.19 -20.63 -7.95
C VAL A 307 -40.08 -19.73 -8.47
N ILE A 308 -38.86 -19.98 -8.05
CA ILE A 308 -37.66 -19.32 -8.57
C ILE A 308 -37.40 -19.90 -9.98
N PRO A 309 -37.35 -19.09 -11.04
CA PRO A 309 -37.00 -19.59 -12.38
C PRO A 309 -35.53 -20.06 -12.39
N PRO A 310 -35.21 -21.17 -13.07
CA PRO A 310 -33.83 -21.65 -13.16
C PRO A 310 -32.99 -20.65 -13.96
N LEU A 311 -31.87 -20.25 -13.37
CA LEU A 311 -30.83 -19.45 -14.03
C LEU A 311 -30.33 -20.22 -15.26
N GLY A 312 -30.52 -19.63 -16.44
CA GLY A 312 -30.05 -20.16 -17.70
C GLY A 312 -28.53 -20.26 -17.72
N ILE A 313 -28.04 -21.48 -17.92
CA ILE A 313 -26.62 -21.76 -18.16
C ILE A 313 -26.29 -21.25 -19.58
N PRO A 314 -25.32 -20.34 -19.76
CA PRO A 314 -24.90 -19.89 -21.08
C PRO A 314 -24.29 -21.06 -21.87
N GLY A 315 -24.73 -21.20 -23.12
CA GLY A 315 -24.53 -22.36 -23.98
C GLY A 315 -23.07 -22.79 -24.14
N GLY A 316 -22.82 -24.06 -23.84
CA GLY A 316 -21.58 -24.74 -24.17
C GLY A 316 -21.40 -24.85 -25.69
N VAL A 317 -20.25 -24.35 -26.17
CA VAL A 317 -19.77 -24.50 -27.55
C VAL A 317 -19.58 -26.00 -27.84
N ARG A 318 -20.41 -26.56 -28.72
CA ARG A 318 -20.26 -27.94 -29.19
C ARG A 318 -19.00 -28.05 -30.05
N ARG A 319 -18.02 -28.86 -29.62
CA ARG A 319 -16.92 -29.30 -30.50
C ARG A 319 -17.48 -30.20 -31.61
N PRO A 320 -17.06 -30.03 -32.87
CA PRO A 320 -17.39 -30.96 -33.93
C PRO A 320 -16.68 -32.32 -33.72
N PRO A 321 -17.29 -33.43 -34.15
CA PRO A 321 -16.68 -34.75 -34.04
C PRO A 321 -15.46 -34.89 -34.96
N PRO A 322 -14.48 -35.74 -34.59
CA PRO A 322 -13.33 -36.00 -35.44
C PRO A 322 -13.75 -36.76 -36.71
N ALA A 323 -13.15 -36.37 -37.83
CA ALA A 323 -13.29 -37.07 -39.09
C ALA A 323 -12.67 -38.47 -38.97
N VAL A 324 -13.46 -39.49 -39.30
CA VAL A 324 -12.98 -40.87 -39.46
C VAL A 324 -12.37 -40.96 -40.85
N THR A 325 -11.09 -41.29 -40.92
CA THR A 325 -10.38 -41.76 -42.12
C THR A 325 -10.01 -43.21 -41.93
#